data_AF-A0A2S9XGM9-F1
#
_entry.id   AF-A0A2S9XGM9-F1
#
_cell.length_a   1.000
_cell.length_b   1.000
_cell.length_c   1.000
_cell.angle_alpha   90.00
_cell.angle_beta   90.00
_cell.angle_gamma   90.00
#
_symmetry.space_group_name_H-M   'P 1'
#
loop_
_entity.id
_entity.type
_entity.pdbx_description
1 polymer ?
#
loop_
_entity_poly.entity_id
_entity_poly.type
_entity_poly.pdbx_seq_one_letter_code
_entity_poly.pdbx_strand_id
1 'polypeptide(L)'
;MISLGVAVALALAPTLSHAAPPAADAAEAQGEDPSPEADPVMSEAKRLFDAGVARYTAADYEAAVDLWLEAYAMVPPAFENRLIKAELIYNVARAQQKWFEIDRDVKHLRQSREILDRYLGEIDELYGDQAPLEREKIQEQIDEVDEQIGEWEAEQARREAELAERMRPTFDEEADAREEKRNKAMIGAGAGLTALGVGGVGMLVTGIVFAGAAQDSSGGLPLEADIPAREAAITRGEAGNALMVIGSLAAGVFLAAGVPLLAVGGSAEKKRKQRRADAGLDQARVDAIAPLWVRGGAGLAIGGRF
;
A
#
# COMPACT_ATOMS: atom_id res chain seq x y z
N MET A 1 -17.44 30.41 9.16
CA MET A 1 -16.71 30.71 10.41
C MET A 1 -17.74 31.19 11.43
N ILE A 2 -18.26 30.28 12.25
CA ILE A 2 -19.22 30.60 13.32
C ILE A 2 -18.48 30.34 14.64
N SER A 3 -18.08 31.42 15.32
CA SER A 3 -17.47 31.37 16.64
C SER A 3 -18.56 31.12 17.68
N LEU A 4 -18.52 29.95 18.33
CA LEU A 4 -19.36 29.63 19.47
C LEU A 4 -18.58 29.98 20.75
N GLY A 5 -18.93 31.11 21.38
CA GLY A 5 -18.37 31.52 22.67
C GLY A 5 -19.05 30.78 23.81
N VAL A 6 -18.29 29.95 24.53
CA VAL A 6 -18.74 29.26 25.74
C VAL A 6 -18.36 30.10 26.96
N ALA A 7 -19.38 30.59 27.67
CA ALA A 7 -19.21 31.28 28.95
C ALA A 7 -19.16 30.24 30.08
N VAL A 8 -18.04 30.19 30.79
CA VAL A 8 -17.86 29.35 31.98
C VAL A 8 -18.26 30.17 33.22
N ALA A 9 -19.34 29.77 33.87
CA ALA A 9 -19.77 30.33 35.15
C ALA A 9 -19.03 29.63 36.30
N LEU A 10 -18.21 30.38 37.05
CA LEU A 10 -17.63 29.96 38.31
C LEU A 10 -18.73 29.91 39.39
N ALA A 11 -19.05 28.71 39.87
CA ALA A 11 -19.86 28.54 41.08
C ALA A 11 -18.93 28.36 42.29
N LEU A 12 -18.96 29.32 43.22
CA LEU A 12 -18.35 29.20 44.55
C LEU A 12 -19.07 28.11 45.34
N ALA A 13 -18.34 27.08 45.77
CA ALA A 13 -18.83 26.10 46.74
C ALA A 13 -18.59 26.59 48.19
N PRO A 14 -19.49 26.26 49.14
CA PRO A 14 -19.43 26.72 50.52
C PRO A 14 -18.36 25.99 51.35
N THR A 15 -17.75 26.73 52.27
CA THR A 15 -16.84 26.26 53.31
C THR A 15 -17.55 25.33 54.30
N LEU A 16 -17.12 24.07 54.37
CA LEU A 16 -17.55 23.15 55.43
C LEU A 16 -16.76 23.43 56.71
N SER A 17 -17.46 23.89 57.75
CA SER A 17 -16.96 23.99 59.12
C SER A 17 -16.54 22.61 59.65
N HIS A 18 -15.29 22.53 60.09
CA HIS A 18 -14.72 21.41 60.82
C HIS A 18 -15.30 21.39 62.25
N ALA A 19 -16.16 20.43 62.57
CA ALA A 19 -16.60 20.18 63.94
C ALA A 19 -15.55 19.32 64.67
N ALA A 20 -15.19 19.76 65.88
CA ALA A 20 -14.20 19.09 66.73
C ALA A 20 -14.69 17.68 67.16
N PRO A 21 -13.79 16.67 67.22
CA PRO A 21 -14.15 15.35 67.69
C PRO A 21 -14.37 15.33 69.22
N PRO A 22 -15.33 14.52 69.71
CA PRO A 22 -15.54 14.30 71.13
C PRO A 22 -14.39 13.51 71.75
N ALA A 23 -14.08 13.82 73.01
CA ALA A 23 -13.03 13.21 73.81
C ALA A 23 -13.19 11.69 73.92
N ALA A 24 -12.11 10.98 73.63
CA ALA A 24 -12.03 9.53 73.65
C ALA A 24 -12.09 8.97 75.06
N ASP A 25 -12.99 8.01 75.23
CA ASP A 25 -13.06 7.07 76.33
C ASP A 25 -11.80 6.20 76.38
N ALA A 26 -11.29 5.98 77.57
CA ALA A 26 -10.09 5.19 77.84
C ALA A 26 -10.39 3.70 77.61
N ALA A 27 -10.09 3.22 76.40
CA ALA A 27 -10.17 1.81 76.06
C ALA A 27 -9.00 1.04 76.69
N GLU A 28 -9.36 -0.01 77.43
CA GLU A 28 -8.49 -0.94 78.13
C GLU A 28 -7.48 -1.60 77.19
N ALA A 29 -6.19 -1.53 77.56
CA ALA A 29 -5.10 -2.24 76.92
C ALA A 29 -5.26 -3.76 77.13
N GLN A 30 -5.97 -4.42 76.21
CA GLN A 30 -5.90 -5.86 76.06
C GLN A 30 -4.52 -6.20 75.50
N GLY A 31 -3.79 -7.07 76.21
CA GLY A 31 -2.44 -7.46 75.85
C GLY A 31 -2.38 -8.01 74.43
N GLU A 32 -1.64 -7.33 73.56
CA GLU A 32 -1.25 -7.83 72.26
C GLU A 32 -0.43 -9.11 72.46
N ASP A 33 -1.04 -10.26 72.14
CA ASP A 33 -0.29 -11.47 71.84
C ASP A 33 0.77 -11.12 70.77
N PRO A 34 2.02 -11.57 70.93
CA PRO A 34 3.10 -11.23 70.00
C PRO A 34 2.69 -11.67 68.60
N SER A 35 2.44 -10.69 67.72
CA SER A 35 2.16 -10.95 66.31
C SER A 35 3.26 -11.86 65.77
N PRO A 36 2.91 -12.97 65.09
CA PRO A 36 3.89 -13.84 64.45
C PRO A 36 4.78 -12.97 63.56
N GLU A 37 6.10 -13.07 63.74
CA GLU A 37 7.09 -12.30 62.98
C GLU A 37 6.77 -12.45 61.48
N ALA A 38 6.47 -11.32 60.82
CA ALA A 38 6.10 -11.31 59.41
C ALA A 38 7.26 -11.87 58.57
N ASP A 39 6.94 -12.73 57.60
CA ASP A 39 7.92 -13.27 56.65
C ASP A 39 8.66 -12.11 55.94
N PRO A 40 9.99 -12.01 56.05
CA PRO A 40 10.78 -10.98 55.39
C PRO A 40 10.52 -10.87 53.88
N VAL A 41 10.23 -12.00 53.19
CA VAL A 41 9.94 -12.02 51.75
C VAL A 41 8.63 -11.29 51.45
N MET A 42 7.60 -11.52 52.26
CA MET A 42 6.30 -10.86 52.08
C MET A 42 6.37 -9.36 52.39
N SER A 43 7.20 -8.96 53.37
CA SER A 43 7.43 -7.54 53.64
C SER A 43 8.11 -6.84 52.45
N GLU A 44 9.04 -7.52 51.79
CA GLU A 44 9.73 -6.96 50.62
C GLU A 44 8.82 -6.89 49.39
N ALA A 45 8.05 -7.94 49.11
CA ALA A 45 7.06 -7.94 48.03
C ALA A 45 6.03 -6.81 48.20
N LYS A 46 5.60 -6.55 49.44
CA LYS A 46 4.71 -5.42 49.75
C LYS A 46 5.39 -4.07 49.47
N ARG A 47 6.67 -3.91 49.84
CA ARG A 47 7.42 -2.67 49.57
C ARG A 47 7.51 -2.38 48.07
N LEU A 48 7.76 -3.42 47.27
CA LEU A 48 7.77 -3.32 45.80
C LEU A 48 6.38 -2.98 45.25
N PHE A 49 5.32 -3.60 45.77
CA PHE A 49 3.95 -3.27 45.40
C PHE A 49 3.61 -1.81 45.65
N ASP A 50 3.89 -1.30 46.86
CA ASP A 50 3.63 0.10 47.24
C ASP A 50 4.44 1.07 46.36
N ALA A 51 5.69 0.73 46.05
CA ALA A 51 6.53 1.50 45.13
C ALA A 51 5.93 1.51 43.71
N GLY A 52 5.43 0.38 43.22
CA GLY A 52 4.75 0.27 41.94
C GLY A 52 3.48 1.13 41.88
N VAL A 53 2.68 1.17 42.95
CA VAL A 53 1.51 2.05 43.07
C VAL A 53 1.92 3.53 42.97
N ALA A 54 3.02 3.92 43.62
CA ALA A 54 3.54 5.28 43.54
C ALA A 54 3.98 5.64 42.11
N ARG A 55 4.64 4.71 41.40
CA ARG A 55 5.05 4.88 39.99
C ARG A 55 3.84 4.98 39.05
N TYR A 56 2.88 4.08 39.20
CA TYR A 56 1.64 4.10 38.42
C TYR A 56 0.88 5.42 38.58
N THR A 57 0.80 5.92 39.82
CA THR A 57 0.16 7.20 40.14
C THR A 57 0.90 8.40 39.52
N ALA A 58 2.22 8.30 39.36
CA ALA A 58 3.05 9.29 38.66
C ALA A 58 3.02 9.13 37.12
N ALA A 59 2.16 8.26 36.58
CA ALA A 59 2.10 7.87 35.16
C ALA A 59 3.41 7.29 34.61
N ASP A 60 4.28 6.78 35.49
CA ASP A 60 5.50 6.04 35.16
C ASP A 60 5.14 4.54 35.08
N TYR A 61 4.38 4.18 34.04
CA TYR A 61 3.79 2.83 33.91
C TYR A 61 4.83 1.74 33.68
N GLU A 62 5.92 2.05 32.97
CA GLU A 62 7.06 1.14 32.79
C GLU A 62 7.64 0.70 34.14
N ALA A 63 8.03 1.67 34.97
CA ALA A 63 8.59 1.38 36.28
C ALA A 63 7.59 0.68 37.21
N ALA A 64 6.29 0.98 37.08
CA ALA A 64 5.26 0.29 37.86
C ALA A 64 5.15 -1.19 37.48
N VAL A 65 5.14 -1.50 36.18
CA VAL A 65 5.11 -2.88 35.66
C VAL A 65 6.32 -3.67 36.17
N ASP A 66 7.53 -3.11 36.07
CA ASP A 66 8.75 -3.77 36.53
C ASP A 66 8.69 -4.11 38.02
N LEU A 67 8.28 -3.15 38.86
CA LEU A 67 8.17 -3.35 40.32
C LEU A 67 7.12 -4.39 40.69
N TRP A 68 5.98 -4.41 40.01
CA TRP A 68 4.94 -5.41 40.27
C TRP A 68 5.31 -6.80 39.76
N LEU A 69 6.03 -6.91 38.64
CA LEU A 69 6.57 -8.19 38.19
C LEU A 69 7.65 -8.73 39.14
N GLU A 70 8.49 -7.86 39.68
CA GLU A 70 9.46 -8.24 40.71
C GLU A 70 8.75 -8.72 41.99
N ALA A 71 7.72 -7.99 42.45
CA ALA A 71 6.90 -8.42 43.57
C ALA A 71 6.20 -9.77 43.30
N TYR A 72 5.66 -9.97 42.10
CA TYR A 72 5.00 -11.21 41.69
C TYR A 72 5.93 -12.41 41.76
N ALA A 73 7.18 -12.24 41.33
CA ALA A 73 8.20 -13.28 41.36
C ALA A 73 8.61 -13.67 42.79
N MET A 74 8.47 -12.77 43.77
CA MET A 74 8.77 -13.05 45.17
C MET A 74 7.65 -13.81 45.89
N VAL A 75 6.39 -13.65 45.46
CA VAL A 75 5.24 -14.27 46.13
C VAL A 75 5.14 -15.76 45.78
N PRO A 76 5.28 -16.67 46.76
CA PRO A 76 5.21 -18.12 46.51
C PRO A 76 3.85 -18.51 45.89
N PRO A 77 3.83 -19.46 44.93
CA PRO A 77 2.60 -19.98 44.36
C PRO A 77 1.91 -20.93 45.36
N ALA A 78 1.28 -20.34 46.37
CA ALA A 78 0.54 -21.05 47.40
C ALA A 78 -0.91 -20.55 47.43
N PHE A 79 -1.83 -21.41 47.88
CA PHE A 79 -3.26 -21.10 47.92
C PHE A 79 -3.52 -19.81 48.72
N GLU A 80 -2.90 -19.64 49.88
CA GLU A 80 -3.01 -18.44 50.72
C GLU A 80 -2.56 -17.14 50.03
N ASN A 81 -1.67 -17.22 49.03
CA ASN A 81 -1.12 -16.07 48.33
C ASN A 81 -1.83 -15.78 46.99
N ARG A 82 -2.80 -16.61 46.57
CA ARG A 82 -3.46 -16.50 45.26
C ARG A 82 -4.05 -15.12 44.99
N LEU A 83 -4.66 -14.49 45.99
CA LEU A 83 -5.26 -13.16 45.85
C LEU A 83 -4.21 -12.08 45.61
N ILE A 84 -3.05 -12.18 46.26
CA ILE A 84 -1.92 -11.25 46.08
C ILE A 84 -1.36 -11.37 44.67
N LYS A 85 -1.15 -12.61 44.19
CA LYS A 85 -0.68 -12.88 42.83
C LYS A 85 -1.67 -12.38 41.78
N ALA A 86 -2.96 -12.62 41.98
CA ALA A 86 -4.02 -12.10 41.11
C ALA A 86 -3.96 -10.57 41.02
N GLU A 87 -3.94 -9.89 42.16
CA GLU A 87 -3.90 -8.42 42.22
C GLU A 87 -2.68 -7.83 41.49
N LEU A 88 -1.49 -8.44 41.67
CA LEU A 88 -0.28 -8.03 40.97
C LEU A 88 -0.42 -8.17 39.45
N ILE A 89 -0.93 -9.30 38.97
CA ILE A 89 -1.15 -9.53 37.53
C ILE A 89 -2.16 -8.55 36.95
N TYR A 90 -3.28 -8.32 37.64
CA TYR A 90 -4.28 -7.34 37.23
C TYR A 90 -3.70 -5.92 37.14
N ASN A 91 -2.88 -5.53 38.12
CA ASN A 91 -2.22 -4.22 38.12
C ASN A 91 -1.23 -4.09 36.96
N VAL A 92 -0.42 -5.12 36.68
CA VAL A 92 0.50 -5.14 35.54
C VAL A 92 -0.25 -5.01 34.21
N ALA A 93 -1.29 -5.82 33.99
CA ALA A 93 -2.11 -5.75 32.79
C ALA A 93 -2.73 -4.35 32.60
N ARG A 94 -3.25 -3.76 33.68
CA ARG A 94 -3.83 -2.42 33.64
C ARG A 94 -2.80 -1.32 33.36
N ALA A 95 -1.61 -1.40 33.92
CA ALA A 95 -0.52 -0.46 33.60
C ALA A 95 -0.10 -0.54 32.14
N GLN A 96 -0.01 -1.74 31.58
CA GLN A 96 0.28 -1.93 30.16
C GLN A 96 -0.79 -1.29 29.26
N GLN A 97 -2.07 -1.47 29.59
CA GLN A 97 -3.16 -0.79 28.87
C GLN A 97 -3.06 0.75 28.98
N LYS A 98 -2.77 1.28 30.18
CA LYS A 98 -2.56 2.72 30.37
C LYS A 98 -1.32 3.26 29.65
N TRP A 99 -0.27 2.45 29.52
CA TRP A 99 0.91 2.82 28.76
C TRP A 99 0.58 2.93 27.27
N PHE A 100 -0.17 1.98 26.71
CA PHE A 100 -0.70 2.06 25.36
C PHE A 100 -1.56 3.31 25.13
N GLU A 101 -2.38 3.73 26.10
CA GLU A 101 -3.17 4.96 25.97
C GLU A 101 -2.29 6.20 25.74
N ILE A 102 -1.06 6.21 26.25
CA ILE A 102 -0.13 7.36 26.14
C ILE A 102 0.66 7.32 24.82
N ASP A 103 1.37 6.23 24.54
CA ASP A 103 2.31 6.17 23.41
C ASP A 103 1.73 5.52 22.14
N ARG A 104 0.59 4.84 22.28
CA ARG A 104 -0.11 4.10 21.24
C ARG A 104 0.74 2.99 20.61
N ASP A 105 1.69 2.40 21.35
CA ASP A 105 2.41 1.18 20.93
C ASP A 105 1.62 -0.08 21.30
N VAL A 106 1.07 -0.75 20.29
CA VAL A 106 0.28 -1.99 20.44
C VAL A 106 1.06 -3.12 21.14
N LYS A 107 2.40 -3.03 21.23
CA LYS A 107 3.19 -4.01 21.97
C LYS A 107 2.77 -4.09 23.44
N HIS A 108 2.37 -2.99 24.08
CA HIS A 108 1.93 -3.00 25.48
C HIS A 108 0.65 -3.80 25.66
N LEU A 109 -0.32 -3.66 24.75
CA LEU A 109 -1.53 -4.48 24.76
C LEU A 109 -1.21 -5.97 24.56
N ARG A 110 -0.31 -6.29 23.61
CA ARG A 110 0.12 -7.68 23.38
C ARG A 110 0.84 -8.27 24.60
N GLN A 111 1.65 -7.47 25.30
CA GLN A 111 2.29 -7.88 26.55
C GLN A 111 1.26 -8.10 27.67
N SER A 112 0.27 -7.21 27.81
CA SER A 112 -0.86 -7.38 28.75
C SER A 112 -1.57 -8.71 28.51
N ARG A 113 -1.93 -9.00 27.24
CA ARG A 113 -2.57 -10.25 26.84
C ARG A 113 -1.75 -11.47 27.22
N GLU A 114 -0.45 -11.48 26.90
CA GLU A 114 0.46 -12.59 27.21
C GLU A 114 0.60 -12.84 28.71
N ILE A 115 0.61 -11.78 29.52
CA ILE A 115 0.70 -11.90 30.99
C ILE A 115 -0.58 -12.52 31.56
N LEU A 116 -1.75 -12.08 31.07
CA LEU A 116 -3.04 -12.66 31.47
C LEU A 116 -3.19 -14.11 31.01
N ASP A 117 -2.77 -14.44 29.79
CA ASP A 117 -2.82 -15.81 29.24
C ASP A 117 -1.92 -16.77 30.05
N ARG A 118 -0.72 -16.33 30.44
CA ARG A 118 0.14 -17.09 31.34
C ARG A 118 -0.51 -17.33 32.69
N TYR A 119 -1.10 -16.29 33.28
CA TYR A 119 -1.79 -16.39 34.55
C TYR A 119 -3.00 -17.33 34.48
N LEU A 120 -3.73 -17.34 33.36
CA LEU A 120 -4.82 -18.28 33.07
C LEU A 120 -4.36 -19.75 33.23
N GLY A 121 -3.13 -20.05 32.82
CA GLY A 121 -2.51 -21.36 32.98
C GLY A 121 -2.19 -21.76 34.44
N GLU A 122 -2.10 -20.80 35.36
CA GLU A 122 -1.84 -21.03 36.79
C GLU A 122 -3.13 -21.14 37.62
N ILE A 123 -4.30 -20.75 37.08
CA ILE A 123 -5.55 -20.64 37.85
C ILE A 123 -5.99 -21.97 38.48
N ASP A 124 -5.87 -23.08 37.75
CA ASP A 124 -6.35 -24.38 38.23
C ASP A 124 -5.61 -24.83 39.50
N GLU A 125 -4.30 -24.58 39.54
CA GLU A 125 -3.44 -24.88 40.69
C GLU A 125 -3.73 -23.93 41.86
N LEU A 126 -3.92 -22.63 41.57
CA LEU A 126 -4.09 -21.60 42.60
C LEU A 126 -5.48 -21.59 43.25
N TYR A 127 -6.53 -21.98 42.52
CA TYR A 127 -7.93 -21.79 42.96
C TYR A 127 -8.73 -23.08 43.17
N GLY A 128 -8.27 -24.24 42.66
CA GLY A 128 -9.00 -25.51 42.81
C GLY A 128 -10.45 -25.41 42.34
N ASP A 129 -11.41 -25.68 43.22
CA ASP A 129 -12.84 -25.63 42.90
C ASP A 129 -13.34 -24.23 42.46
N GLN A 130 -12.63 -23.16 42.81
CA GLN A 130 -12.95 -21.78 42.40
C GLN A 130 -12.39 -21.40 41.03
N ALA A 131 -11.54 -22.25 40.44
CA ALA A 131 -10.87 -21.98 39.17
C ALA A 131 -11.80 -21.57 38.02
N PRO A 132 -13.00 -22.17 37.84
CA PRO A 132 -13.89 -21.79 36.73
C PRO A 132 -14.32 -20.32 36.77
N LEU A 133 -14.59 -19.77 37.96
CA LEU A 133 -15.03 -18.38 38.12
C LEU A 133 -13.91 -17.39 37.84
N GLU A 134 -12.69 -17.67 38.30
CA GLU A 134 -11.55 -16.79 38.03
C GLU A 134 -11.09 -16.89 36.59
N ARG A 135 -11.19 -18.08 35.97
CA ARG A 135 -10.91 -18.26 34.54
C ARG A 135 -11.83 -17.41 33.69
N GLU A 136 -13.12 -17.36 34.01
CA GLU A 136 -14.08 -16.51 33.30
C GLU A 136 -13.68 -15.03 33.38
N LYS A 137 -13.34 -14.52 34.57
CA LYS A 137 -12.91 -13.12 34.73
C LYS A 137 -11.63 -12.78 33.95
N ILE A 138 -10.63 -13.66 33.97
CA ILE A 138 -9.38 -13.43 33.22
C ILE A 138 -9.64 -13.52 31.72
N GLN A 139 -10.49 -14.45 31.28
CA GLN A 139 -10.87 -14.55 29.86
C GLN A 139 -11.60 -13.29 29.40
N GLU A 140 -12.53 -12.74 30.18
CA GLU A 140 -13.20 -11.47 29.88
C GLU A 140 -12.19 -10.33 29.68
N GLN A 141 -11.13 -10.26 30.48
CA GLN A 141 -10.08 -9.24 30.32
C GLN A 141 -9.18 -9.50 29.10
N ILE A 142 -8.88 -10.76 28.78
CA ILE A 142 -8.16 -11.10 27.55
C ILE A 142 -8.98 -10.67 26.34
N ASP A 143 -10.28 -10.94 26.34
CA ASP A 143 -11.20 -10.58 25.27
C ASP A 143 -11.27 -9.04 25.10
N GLU A 144 -11.31 -8.27 26.21
CA GLU A 144 -11.23 -6.81 26.19
C GLU A 144 -9.91 -6.30 25.55
N VAL A 145 -8.77 -6.89 25.91
CA VAL A 145 -7.48 -6.53 25.33
C VAL A 145 -7.40 -6.91 23.85
N ASP A 146 -7.93 -8.08 23.47
CA ASP A 146 -7.99 -8.53 22.07
C ASP A 146 -8.89 -7.61 21.22
N GLU A 147 -10.01 -7.11 21.77
CA GLU A 147 -10.84 -6.08 21.13
C GLU A 147 -10.04 -4.80 20.88
N GLN A 148 -9.33 -4.27 21.91
CA GLN A 148 -8.49 -3.08 21.76
C GLN A 148 -7.39 -3.24 20.71
N ILE A 149 -6.75 -4.42 20.64
CA ILE A 149 -5.76 -4.74 19.61
C ILE A 149 -6.41 -4.72 18.23
N GLY A 150 -7.56 -5.37 18.07
CA GLY A 150 -8.30 -5.44 16.80
C GLY A 150 -8.75 -4.06 16.31
N GLU A 151 -9.26 -3.20 17.19
CA GLU A 151 -9.63 -1.83 16.86
C GLU A 151 -8.43 -1.00 16.38
N TRP A 152 -7.30 -1.11 17.09
CA TRP A 152 -6.08 -0.42 16.72
C TRP A 152 -5.56 -0.87 15.34
N GLU A 153 -5.49 -2.18 15.10
CA GLU A 153 -5.04 -2.73 13.82
C GLU A 153 -5.98 -2.32 12.67
N ALA A 154 -7.30 -2.34 12.88
CA ALA A 154 -8.27 -1.86 11.92
C ALA A 154 -8.13 -0.35 11.63
N GLU A 155 -7.83 0.46 12.65
CA GLU A 155 -7.53 1.88 12.47
C GLU A 155 -6.25 2.10 11.66
N GLN A 156 -5.16 1.39 11.97
CA GLN A 156 -3.92 1.48 11.20
C GLN A 156 -4.12 1.06 9.75
N ALA A 157 -4.84 -0.03 9.50
CA ALA A 157 -5.17 -0.47 8.14
C ALA A 157 -5.98 0.59 7.37
N ARG A 158 -6.96 1.25 8.02
CA ARG A 158 -7.71 2.36 7.41
C ARG A 158 -6.81 3.55 7.08
N ARG A 159 -5.92 3.94 7.99
CA ARG A 159 -4.97 5.04 7.76
C ARG A 159 -3.99 4.73 6.63
N GLU A 160 -3.49 3.51 6.57
CA GLU A 160 -2.62 3.06 5.48
C GLU A 160 -3.36 3.06 4.13
N ALA A 161 -4.60 2.59 4.10
CA ALA A 161 -5.44 2.63 2.91
C ALA A 161 -5.70 4.08 2.44
N GLU A 162 -6.03 5.00 3.35
CA GLU A 162 -6.22 6.42 3.03
C GLU A 162 -4.92 7.05 2.51
N LEU A 163 -3.78 6.74 3.14
CA LEU A 163 -2.48 7.21 2.71
C LEU A 163 -2.10 6.66 1.33
N ALA A 164 -2.39 5.38 1.07
CA ALA A 164 -2.19 4.74 -0.23
C ALA A 164 -3.09 5.38 -1.31
N GLU A 165 -4.33 5.73 -0.97
CA GLU A 165 -5.23 6.46 -1.86
C GLU A 165 -4.74 7.88 -2.14
N ARG A 166 -4.25 8.60 -1.12
CA ARG A 166 -3.68 9.95 -1.27
C ARG A 166 -2.40 9.96 -2.08
N MET A 167 -1.58 8.91 -1.95
CA MET A 167 -0.35 8.73 -2.73
C MET A 167 -0.61 8.10 -4.11
N ARG A 168 -1.83 7.66 -4.40
CA ARG A 168 -2.19 7.17 -5.73
C ARG A 168 -1.94 8.30 -6.72
N PRO A 169 -1.06 8.12 -7.72
CA PRO A 169 -0.81 9.15 -8.71
C PRO A 169 -2.13 9.55 -9.37
N THR A 170 -2.47 10.83 -9.32
CA THR A 170 -3.59 11.34 -10.09
C THR A 170 -3.25 11.17 -11.55
N PHE A 171 -4.13 10.49 -12.29
CA PHE A 171 -3.96 10.36 -13.73
C PHE A 171 -4.18 11.75 -14.36
N ASP A 172 -3.10 12.37 -14.84
CA ASP A 172 -3.17 13.62 -15.58
C ASP A 172 -3.68 13.33 -17.01
N GLU A 173 -4.98 13.53 -17.22
CA GLU A 173 -5.63 13.36 -18.52
C GLU A 173 -5.01 14.24 -19.62
N GLU A 174 -4.54 15.44 -19.28
CA GLU A 174 -3.91 16.34 -20.24
C GLU A 174 -2.52 15.82 -20.65
N ALA A 175 -1.74 15.33 -19.70
CA ALA A 175 -0.47 14.66 -19.99
C ALA A 175 -0.68 13.43 -20.87
N ASP A 176 -1.66 12.57 -20.56
CA ASP A 176 -1.96 11.39 -21.38
C ASP A 176 -2.41 11.77 -22.80
N ALA A 177 -3.25 12.79 -22.94
CA ALA A 177 -3.69 13.29 -24.24
C ALA A 177 -2.52 13.87 -25.07
N ARG A 178 -1.56 14.55 -24.42
CA ARG A 178 -0.32 15.02 -25.07
C ARG A 178 0.55 13.84 -25.51
N GLU A 179 0.70 12.82 -24.67
CA GLU A 179 1.44 11.60 -25.02
C GLU A 179 0.77 10.85 -26.19
N GLU A 180 -0.56 10.74 -26.21
CA GLU A 180 -1.32 10.12 -27.30
C GLU A 180 -1.05 10.83 -28.64
N LYS A 181 -1.17 12.16 -28.67
CA LYS A 181 -0.91 12.94 -29.88
C LYS A 181 0.52 12.75 -30.37
N ARG A 182 1.49 12.75 -29.45
CA ARG A 182 2.92 12.52 -29.76
C ARG A 182 3.15 11.13 -30.34
N ASN A 183 2.59 10.08 -29.73
CA ASN A 183 2.74 8.70 -30.20
C ASN A 183 2.08 8.50 -31.57
N LYS A 184 0.87 9.05 -31.77
CA LYS A 184 0.18 9.02 -33.08
C LYS A 184 0.98 9.76 -34.16
N ALA A 185 1.57 10.91 -33.84
CA ALA A 185 2.44 11.63 -34.76
C ALA A 185 3.69 10.82 -35.13
N MET A 186 4.34 10.16 -34.16
CA MET A 186 5.49 9.28 -34.42
C MET A 186 5.11 8.07 -35.29
N ILE A 187 3.99 7.40 -34.99
CA ILE A 187 3.50 6.28 -35.79
C ILE A 187 3.16 6.76 -37.21
N GLY A 188 2.48 7.89 -37.36
CA GLY A 188 2.14 8.47 -38.65
C GLY A 188 3.37 8.86 -39.48
N ALA A 189 4.35 9.52 -38.86
CA ALA A 189 5.62 9.86 -39.50
C ALA A 189 6.41 8.61 -39.89
N GLY A 190 6.52 7.63 -38.98
CA GLY A 190 7.19 6.36 -39.25
C GLY A 190 6.53 5.57 -40.38
N ALA A 191 5.19 5.55 -40.43
CA ALA A 191 4.43 4.93 -41.51
C ALA A 191 4.67 5.63 -42.85
N GLY A 192 4.65 6.97 -42.86
CA GLY A 192 4.92 7.77 -44.05
C GLY A 192 6.33 7.54 -44.59
N LEU A 193 7.35 7.61 -43.73
CA LEU A 193 8.74 7.33 -44.11
C LEU A 193 8.91 5.90 -44.59
N THR A 194 8.35 4.91 -43.88
CA THR A 194 8.43 3.50 -44.33
C THR A 194 7.78 3.30 -45.69
N ALA A 195 6.61 3.91 -45.95
CA ALA A 195 5.94 3.85 -47.24
C ALA A 195 6.79 4.48 -48.36
N LEU A 196 7.41 5.64 -48.11
CA LEU A 196 8.35 6.26 -49.05
C LEU A 196 9.57 5.37 -49.30
N GLY A 197 10.09 4.72 -48.25
CA GLY A 197 11.21 3.78 -48.34
C GLY A 197 10.87 2.55 -49.18
N VAL A 198 9.70 1.94 -48.97
CA VAL A 198 9.19 0.84 -49.80
C VAL A 198 8.98 1.30 -51.25
N GLY A 199 8.50 2.53 -51.47
CA GLY A 199 8.44 3.14 -52.80
C GLY A 199 9.81 3.24 -53.47
N GLY A 200 10.86 3.61 -52.71
CA GLY A 200 12.25 3.60 -53.16
C GLY A 200 12.76 2.21 -53.57
N VAL A 201 12.38 1.16 -52.83
CA VAL A 201 12.65 -0.23 -53.22
C VAL A 201 11.96 -0.57 -54.55
N GLY A 202 10.72 -0.13 -54.75
CA GLY A 202 10.02 -0.28 -56.03
C GLY A 202 10.73 0.41 -57.19
N MET A 203 11.24 1.63 -56.99
CA MET A 203 12.05 2.35 -57.97
C MET A 203 13.36 1.62 -58.29
N LEU A 204 14.02 1.06 -57.26
CA LEU A 204 15.24 0.27 -57.43
C LEU A 204 14.99 -0.97 -58.29
N VAL A 205 13.95 -1.76 -57.98
CA VAL A 205 13.58 -2.96 -58.77
C VAL A 205 13.26 -2.58 -60.21
N THR A 206 12.51 -1.50 -60.40
CA THR A 206 12.18 -0.98 -61.74
C THR A 206 13.45 -0.57 -62.49
N GLY A 207 14.38 0.14 -61.84
CA GLY A 207 15.68 0.52 -62.42
C GLY A 207 16.51 -0.68 -62.87
N ILE A 208 16.56 -1.75 -62.07
CA ILE A 208 17.26 -3.00 -62.43
C ILE A 208 16.65 -3.63 -63.70
N VAL A 209 15.32 -3.68 -63.80
CA VAL A 209 14.63 -4.24 -64.97
C VAL A 209 14.91 -3.43 -66.23
N PHE A 210 14.83 -2.09 -66.14
CA PHE A 210 15.12 -1.21 -67.29
C PHE A 210 16.58 -1.28 -67.73
N ALA A 211 17.53 -1.33 -66.78
CA ALA A 211 18.95 -1.47 -67.08
C ALA A 211 19.26 -2.83 -67.72
N GLY A 212 18.68 -3.92 -67.20
CA GLY A 212 18.82 -5.26 -67.77
C GLY A 212 18.27 -5.36 -69.19
N ALA A 213 17.05 -4.86 -69.42
CA ALA A 213 16.44 -4.84 -70.74
C ALA A 213 17.24 -4.01 -71.76
N ALA A 214 17.85 -2.90 -71.34
CA ALA A 214 18.73 -2.09 -72.18
C ALA A 214 20.02 -2.84 -72.57
N GLN A 215 20.60 -3.58 -71.62
CA GLN A 215 21.81 -4.37 -71.85
C GLN A 215 21.57 -5.53 -72.82
N ASP A 216 20.48 -6.27 -72.66
CA ASP A 216 20.06 -7.35 -73.57
C ASP A 216 19.81 -6.84 -74.99
N SER A 217 19.21 -5.65 -75.11
CA SER A 217 18.95 -5.01 -76.41
C SER A 217 20.24 -4.59 -77.12
N SER A 218 21.29 -4.23 -76.38
CA SER A 218 22.56 -3.75 -76.94
C SER A 218 23.51 -4.87 -77.38
N GLY A 219 23.43 -6.06 -76.75
CA GLY A 219 24.31 -7.19 -77.03
C GLY A 219 24.07 -7.87 -78.39
N GLY A 220 22.90 -7.64 -79.02
CA GLY A 220 22.51 -8.27 -80.28
C GLY A 220 22.61 -7.38 -81.53
N LEU A 221 22.95 -6.09 -81.40
CA LEU A 221 22.92 -5.15 -82.53
C LEU A 221 24.27 -5.09 -83.28
N PRO A 222 24.32 -5.25 -84.62
CA PRO A 222 25.55 -5.11 -85.41
C PRO A 222 26.18 -3.71 -85.24
N LEU A 223 27.52 -3.64 -85.26
CA LEU A 223 28.27 -2.42 -84.91
C LEU A 223 28.02 -1.22 -85.84
N GLU A 224 27.54 -1.43 -87.06
CA GLU A 224 27.63 -0.43 -88.13
C GLU A 224 26.27 0.06 -88.67
N ALA A 225 25.13 -0.53 -88.28
CA ALA A 225 23.85 -0.30 -88.98
C ALA A 225 22.73 0.42 -88.19
N ASP A 226 22.85 0.64 -86.88
CA ASP A 226 21.70 1.16 -86.11
C ASP A 226 22.09 2.07 -84.93
N ILE A 227 22.71 3.21 -85.27
CA ILE A 227 23.10 4.25 -84.32
C ILE A 227 21.90 4.74 -83.48
N PRO A 228 20.70 5.02 -84.05
CA PRO A 228 19.56 5.48 -83.25
C PRO A 228 19.07 4.45 -82.23
N ALA A 229 19.09 3.16 -82.57
CA ALA A 229 18.71 2.09 -81.64
C ALA A 229 19.71 1.96 -80.47
N ARG A 230 21.02 2.14 -80.75
CA ARG A 230 22.06 2.17 -79.71
C ARG A 230 21.91 3.38 -78.79
N GLU A 231 21.66 4.56 -79.32
CA GLU A 231 21.43 5.78 -78.51
C GLU A 231 20.18 5.65 -77.61
N ALA A 232 19.11 5.04 -78.14
CA ALA A 232 17.90 4.77 -77.36
C ALA A 232 18.14 3.75 -76.24
N ALA A 233 18.97 2.72 -76.49
CA ALA A 233 19.35 1.74 -75.47
C ALA A 233 20.24 2.37 -74.38
N ILE A 234 21.19 3.22 -74.75
CA ILE A 234 22.06 3.94 -73.80
C ILE A 234 21.24 4.86 -72.92
N THR A 235 20.38 5.70 -73.50
CA THR A 235 19.51 6.62 -72.74
C THR A 235 18.61 5.86 -71.76
N ARG A 236 18.10 4.69 -72.15
CA ARG A 236 17.29 3.82 -71.27
C ARG A 236 18.11 3.20 -70.14
N GLY A 237 19.36 2.80 -70.42
CA GLY A 237 20.30 2.30 -69.42
C GLY A 237 20.70 3.38 -68.40
N GLU A 238 20.95 4.61 -68.86
CA GLU A 238 21.22 5.76 -67.99
C GLU A 238 20.03 6.08 -67.08
N ALA A 239 18.81 6.07 -67.63
CA ALA A 239 17.60 6.22 -66.82
C ALA A 239 17.42 5.09 -65.79
N GLY A 240 17.72 3.85 -66.16
CA GLY A 240 17.70 2.69 -65.25
C GLY A 240 18.70 2.83 -64.10
N ASN A 241 19.94 3.23 -64.41
CA ASN A 241 20.98 3.47 -63.41
C ASN A 241 20.62 4.64 -62.47
N ALA A 242 20.08 5.73 -63.02
CA ALA A 242 19.63 6.86 -62.22
C ALA A 242 18.51 6.46 -61.25
N LEU A 243 17.51 5.70 -61.72
CA LEU A 243 16.43 5.18 -60.88
C LEU A 243 16.94 4.22 -59.79
N MET A 244 17.93 3.39 -60.11
CA MET A 244 18.55 2.47 -59.15
C MET A 244 19.28 3.22 -58.03
N VAL A 245 20.09 4.22 -58.38
CA VAL A 245 20.83 5.03 -57.39
C VAL A 245 19.86 5.83 -56.52
N ILE A 246 18.91 6.55 -57.13
CA ILE A 246 17.91 7.34 -56.40
C ILE A 246 17.04 6.41 -55.52
N GLY A 247 16.60 5.28 -56.07
CA GLY A 247 15.80 4.28 -55.35
C GLY A 247 16.54 3.70 -54.14
N SER A 248 17.82 3.36 -54.29
CA SER A 248 18.65 2.83 -53.21
C SER A 248 18.88 3.83 -52.07
N LEU A 249 19.19 5.09 -52.40
CA LEU A 249 19.41 6.15 -51.42
C LEU A 249 18.10 6.50 -50.69
N ALA A 250 17.00 6.65 -51.43
CA ALA A 250 15.68 6.88 -50.85
C ALA A 250 15.26 5.73 -49.93
N ALA A 251 15.36 4.48 -50.40
CA ALA A 251 15.02 3.30 -49.61
C ALA A 251 15.85 3.21 -48.33
N GLY A 252 17.17 3.37 -48.44
CA GLY A 252 18.09 3.30 -47.30
C GLY A 252 17.77 4.33 -46.22
N VAL A 253 17.63 5.60 -46.59
CA VAL A 253 17.37 6.69 -45.63
C VAL A 253 15.97 6.55 -45.02
N PHE A 254 14.95 6.33 -45.83
CA PHE A 254 13.57 6.34 -45.37
C PHE A 254 13.20 5.09 -44.55
N LEU A 255 13.70 3.90 -44.90
CA LEU A 255 13.48 2.71 -44.09
C LEU A 255 14.26 2.75 -42.77
N ALA A 256 15.51 3.24 -42.80
CA ALA A 256 16.33 3.35 -41.59
C ALA A 256 15.73 4.32 -40.56
N ALA A 257 15.08 5.39 -41.01
CA ALA A 257 14.36 6.32 -40.13
C ALA A 257 12.94 5.83 -39.77
N GLY A 258 12.19 5.28 -40.72
CA GLY A 258 10.78 4.95 -40.57
C GLY A 258 10.50 3.78 -39.62
N VAL A 259 11.27 2.69 -39.72
CA VAL A 259 11.03 1.46 -38.95
C VAL A 259 11.24 1.67 -37.43
N PRO A 260 12.32 2.31 -36.96
CA PRO A 260 12.49 2.59 -35.53
C PRO A 260 11.39 3.51 -34.97
N LEU A 261 10.96 4.52 -35.72
CA LEU A 261 9.88 5.44 -35.33
C LEU A 261 8.55 4.69 -35.12
N LEU A 262 8.21 3.76 -36.02
CA LEU A 262 7.04 2.89 -35.85
C LEU A 262 7.15 2.00 -34.61
N ALA A 263 8.31 1.39 -34.38
CA ALA A 263 8.52 0.49 -33.25
C ALA A 263 8.43 1.24 -31.90
N VAL A 264 9.10 2.40 -31.79
CA VAL A 264 9.05 3.23 -30.58
C VAL A 264 7.65 3.79 -30.35
N GLY A 265 7.00 4.32 -31.39
CA GLY A 265 5.63 4.83 -31.31
C GLY A 265 4.63 3.76 -30.88
N GLY A 266 4.69 2.56 -31.47
CA GLY A 266 3.82 1.43 -31.11
C GLY A 266 4.07 0.89 -29.70
N SER A 267 5.33 0.81 -29.27
CA SER A 267 5.69 0.39 -27.90
C SER A 267 5.24 1.41 -26.86
N ALA A 268 5.45 2.71 -27.12
CA ALA A 268 4.99 3.79 -26.25
C ALA A 268 3.46 3.81 -26.13
N GLU A 269 2.74 3.57 -27.23
CA GLU A 269 1.28 3.48 -27.26
C GLU A 269 0.76 2.28 -26.46
N LYS A 270 1.41 1.11 -26.58
CA LYS A 270 1.07 -0.08 -25.80
C LYS A 270 1.24 0.18 -24.30
N LYS A 271 2.36 0.78 -23.89
CA LYS A 271 2.63 1.15 -22.49
C LYS A 271 1.61 2.15 -21.96
N ARG A 272 1.21 3.14 -22.77
CA ARG A 272 0.17 4.12 -22.41
C ARG A 272 -1.17 3.44 -22.14
N LYS A 273 -1.63 2.56 -23.05
CA LYS A 273 -2.88 1.80 -22.88
C LYS A 273 -2.85 0.94 -21.62
N GLN A 274 -1.72 0.29 -21.33
CA GLN A 274 -1.57 -0.47 -20.09
C GLN A 274 -1.72 0.43 -18.85
N ARG A 275 -1.07 1.60 -18.81
CA ARG A 275 -1.26 2.57 -17.71
C ARG A 275 -2.71 3.04 -17.57
N ARG A 276 -3.42 3.26 -18.68
CA ARG A 276 -4.85 3.61 -18.66
C ARG A 276 -5.72 2.48 -18.12
N ALA A 277 -5.42 1.23 -18.50
CA ALA A 277 -6.08 0.05 -17.99
C ALA A 277 -5.83 -0.14 -16.48
N ASP A 278 -4.58 0.01 -16.03
CA ASP A 278 -4.20 -0.06 -14.62
C ASP A 278 -4.85 1.07 -13.79
N ALA A 279 -5.04 2.24 -14.40
CA ALA A 279 -5.78 3.35 -13.81
C ALA A 279 -7.31 3.15 -13.79
N GLY A 280 -7.83 2.07 -14.40
CA GLY A 280 -9.27 1.78 -14.49
C GLY A 280 -10.01 2.63 -15.53
N LEU A 281 -9.30 3.35 -16.41
CA LEU A 281 -9.89 4.27 -17.39
C LEU A 281 -10.34 3.60 -18.68
N ASP A 282 -9.99 2.34 -18.91
CA ASP A 282 -10.31 1.59 -20.14
C ASP A 282 -11.61 0.76 -20.04
N GLN A 283 -12.37 0.85 -18.94
CA GLN A 283 -13.58 0.02 -18.71
C GLN A 283 -14.84 0.42 -19.51
N ALA A 284 -14.78 1.44 -20.38
CA ALA A 284 -15.97 1.86 -21.14
C ALA A 284 -15.66 2.27 -22.59
N ARG A 285 -14.88 1.47 -23.32
CA ARG A 285 -14.79 1.64 -24.78
C ARG A 285 -15.81 0.77 -25.48
N VAL A 286 -16.81 1.43 -26.07
CA VAL A 286 -17.60 0.87 -27.16
C VAL A 286 -16.63 0.65 -28.33
N ASP A 287 -16.21 -0.60 -28.52
CA ASP A 287 -15.17 -0.99 -29.48
C ASP A 287 -15.59 -0.79 -30.94
N ALA A 288 -16.89 -0.83 -31.24
CA ALA A 288 -17.41 -0.52 -32.56
C ALA A 288 -18.89 -0.14 -32.54
N ILE A 289 -19.24 0.96 -33.23
CA ILE A 289 -20.58 1.20 -33.76
C ILE A 289 -20.49 0.98 -35.27
N ALA A 290 -20.93 -0.19 -35.74
CA ALA A 290 -20.90 -0.52 -37.16
C ALA A 290 -22.32 -0.51 -37.74
N PRO A 291 -22.54 0.09 -38.94
CA PRO A 291 -23.81 -0.07 -39.64
C PRO A 291 -23.99 -1.54 -40.03
N LEU A 292 -25.02 -2.17 -39.46
CA LEU A 292 -25.40 -3.54 -39.76
C LEU A 292 -26.49 -3.52 -40.82
N TRP A 293 -26.13 -3.91 -42.04
CA TRP A 293 -27.09 -4.09 -43.13
C TRP A 293 -27.64 -5.51 -43.06
N VAL A 294 -28.89 -5.63 -42.63
CA VAL A 294 -29.62 -6.89 -42.57
C VAL A 294 -30.61 -6.92 -43.73
N ARG A 295 -30.91 -8.12 -44.26
CA ARG A 295 -31.80 -8.25 -45.42
C ARG A 295 -33.22 -7.85 -45.01
N GLY A 296 -33.62 -6.60 -45.33
CA GLY A 296 -34.89 -6.00 -44.93
C GLY A 296 -34.80 -4.73 -44.08
N GLY A 297 -33.59 -4.26 -43.72
CA GLY A 297 -33.43 -3.00 -42.98
C GLY A 297 -31.98 -2.66 -42.64
N ALA A 298 -31.72 -1.40 -42.30
CA ALA A 298 -30.43 -0.94 -41.78
C ALA A 298 -30.53 -0.72 -40.26
N GLY A 299 -29.54 -1.21 -39.51
CA GLY A 299 -29.41 -1.00 -38.06
C GLY A 299 -27.99 -0.63 -37.66
N LEU A 300 -27.76 -0.40 -36.37
CA LEU A 300 -26.44 -0.16 -35.78
C LEU A 300 -26.10 -1.32 -34.83
N ALA A 301 -24.95 -1.95 -35.03
CA ALA A 301 -24.40 -2.92 -34.08
C ALA A 301 -23.42 -2.20 -33.16
N ILE A 302 -23.66 -2.29 -31.85
CA ILE A 302 -22.77 -1.79 -30.81
C ILE A 302 -22.03 -2.99 -30.24
N GLY A 303 -20.73 -3.11 -30.56
CA GLY A 303 -19.84 -4.12 -30.00
C GLY A 303 -18.91 -3.47 -28.99
N GLY A 304 -18.75 -4.08 -27.82
CA GLY A 304 -17.81 -3.66 -26.78
C GLY A 304 -17.60 -4.75 -25.75
N ARG A 305 -16.53 -4.66 -24.97
CA ARG A 305 -16.37 -5.41 -23.73
C ARG A 305 -17.16 -4.70 -22.63
N PHE A 306 -18.29 -5.29 -22.25
CA PHE A 306 -19.10 -4.91 -21.09
C PHE A 306 -18.69 -5.73 -19.87
#